data_AF-A0A3S4HND9-F1
#
_entry.id   AF-A0A3S4HND9-F1
#
_cell.length_a   1.000
_cell.length_b   1.000
_cell.length_c   1.000
_cell.angle_alpha   90.00
_cell.angle_beta   90.00
_cell.angle_gamma   90.00
#
_symmetry.space_group_name_H-M   'P 1'
#
loop_
_entity.id
_entity.type
_entity.pdbx_description
1 polymer ?
#
loop_
_entity_poly.entity_id
_entity_poly.type
_entity_poly.pdbx_seq_one_letter_code
_entity_poly.pdbx_strand_id
1 'polypeptide(L)' 'MQRLKEAAEKAKIELSSAQQTDVNLPYITADATGPKHMNIKVTRAKLESLVEDLVNRSIEPLKVALQDAGLSVV' A
#
# COMPACT_ATOMS: atom_id res chain seq x y z
N MET A 1 -12.62 11.73 4.03
CA MET A 1 -11.68 10.61 3.72
C MET A 1 -10.73 10.89 2.55
N GLN A 2 -10.96 11.92 1.72
CA GLN A 2 -10.10 12.23 0.56
C GLN A 2 -8.62 12.48 0.90
N ARG A 3 -8.32 13.30 1.91
CA ARG A 3 -6.94 13.62 2.32
C ARG A 3 -6.12 12.38 2.68
N LEU A 4 -6.75 11.40 3.35
CA LEU A 4 -6.10 10.14 3.71
C LEU A 4 -5.79 9.31 2.46
N LYS A 5 -6.70 9.27 1.49
CA LYS A 5 -6.48 8.57 0.21
C LYS A 5 -5.29 9.16 -0.55
N GLU A 6 -5.24 10.47 -0.69
CA GLU A 6 -4.15 11.17 -1.39
C GLU A 6 -2.79 10.95 -0.70
N ALA A 7 -2.75 11.04 0.62
CA ALA A 7 -1.53 10.79 1.39
C ALA A 7 -1.09 9.32 1.32
N ALA A 8 -2.02 8.37 1.37
CA ALA A 8 -1.72 6.96 1.21
C ALA A 8 -1.19 6.63 -0.19
N GLU A 9 -1.77 7.24 -1.23
CA GLU A 9 -1.31 7.05 -2.61
C GLU A 9 0.09 7.61 -2.83
N LYS A 10 0.36 8.82 -2.29
CA LYS A 10 1.70 9.41 -2.29
C LYS A 10 2.71 8.52 -1.56
N ALA A 11 2.38 8.07 -0.34
CA ALA A 11 3.25 7.21 0.46
C ALA A 11 3.53 5.87 -0.24
N LYS A 12 2.52 5.26 -0.87
CA LYS A 12 2.70 4.04 -1.68
C LYS A 12 3.72 4.27 -2.80
N ILE A 13 3.62 5.38 -3.54
CA ILE A 13 4.54 5.70 -4.65
C ILE A 13 5.96 5.92 -4.12
N GLU A 14 6.12 6.65 -3.03
CA GLU A 14 7.44 6.88 -2.41
C GLU A 14 8.08 5.57 -1.92
N LEU A 15 7.29 4.66 -1.35
CA LEU A 15 7.77 3.36 -0.89
C LEU A 15 8.24 2.44 -2.02
N SER A 16 7.88 2.71 -3.28
CA SER A 16 8.44 2.00 -4.44
C SER A 16 9.94 2.27 -4.63
N SER A 17 10.47 3.40 -4.13
CA SER A 17 11.90 3.74 -4.20
C SER A 17 12.58 3.83 -2.83
N ALA A 18 11.85 4.23 -1.79
CA ALA A 18 12.34 4.36 -0.42
C ALA A 18 12.01 3.13 0.46
N GLN A 19 12.77 2.94 1.54
CA GLN A 19 12.52 1.90 2.54
C GLN A 19 11.47 2.30 3.58
N GLN A 20 11.24 3.59 3.76
CA GLN A 20 10.26 4.14 4.69
C GLN A 20 9.81 5.53 4.24
N THR A 21 8.61 5.93 4.64
CA THR A 21 8.06 7.29 4.47
C THR A 21 7.18 7.66 5.67
N ASP A 22 6.88 8.94 5.84
CA ASP A 22 6.06 9.47 6.92
C ASP A 22 4.74 10.05 6.37
N VAL A 23 3.61 9.51 6.82
CA VAL A 23 2.26 10.00 6.52
C VAL A 23 1.88 11.02 7.59
N ASN A 24 1.99 12.30 7.25
CA ASN A 24 1.66 13.42 8.14
C ASN A 24 0.42 14.18 7.67
N LEU A 25 -0.67 14.06 8.42
CA LEU A 25 -1.95 14.73 8.18
C LEU A 25 -2.34 15.53 9.43
N PRO A 26 -2.00 16.82 9.48
CA PRO A 26 -2.44 17.68 10.57
C PRO A 26 -3.94 17.97 10.45
N TYR A 27 -4.59 18.13 11.61
CA TYR A 27 -6.01 18.45 11.72
C TYR A 27 -6.90 17.49 10.91
N ILE A 28 -6.69 16.18 11.09
CA ILE A 28 -7.41 15.14 10.32
C ILE A 28 -8.85 14.97 10.81
N THR A 29 -9.08 15.14 12.11
CA THR A 29 -10.39 15.12 12.76
C THR A 29 -10.31 15.85 14.11
N ALA A 30 -11.42 15.95 14.84
CA ALA A 30 -11.46 16.46 16.21
C ALA A 30 -12.39 15.58 17.06
N ASP A 31 -12.08 15.47 18.36
CA ASP A 31 -12.95 14.86 19.36
C ASP A 31 -13.20 15.84 20.53
N ALA A 32 -13.82 15.36 21.62
CA ALA A 32 -14.08 16.18 22.81
C ALA A 32 -12.80 16.76 23.46
N THR A 33 -11.62 16.21 23.14
CA THR A 33 -10.32 16.69 23.63
C THR A 33 -9.61 17.64 22.65
N GLY A 34 -10.23 17.93 21.50
CA GLY A 34 -9.74 18.89 20.51
C GLY A 34 -9.26 18.27 19.20
N PRO A 35 -8.52 19.03 18.37
CA PRO A 35 -8.07 18.58 17.06
C PRO A 35 -7.04 17.45 17.13
N LYS A 36 -7.11 16.52 16.18
CA LYS A 36 -6.21 15.37 16.05
C LYS A 36 -5.33 15.50 14.82
N HIS A 37 -4.10 15.03 14.97
CA HIS A 37 -3.10 14.94 13.91
C HIS A 37 -2.74 13.46 13.73
N MET A 38 -2.56 13.05 12.49
CA MET A 38 -2.05 11.72 12.17
C MET A 38 -0.61 11.88 11.71
N ASN A 39 0.31 11.21 12.39
CA ASN A 39 1.71 11.14 11.99
C ASN A 39 2.17 9.69 12.14
N ILE A 40 2.30 8.99 11.02
CA ILE A 40 2.59 7.55 10.97
C ILE A 40 3.77 7.31 10.05
N LYS A 41 4.82 6.67 10.58
CA LYS A 41 5.91 6.14 9.77
C LYS A 41 5.47 4.79 9.18
N VAL A 42 5.57 4.66 7.86
CA VAL A 42 5.28 3.41 7.13
C VAL A 42 6.56 2.91 6.48
N THR A 43 6.86 1.63 6.66
CA THR A 43 8.01 0.98 6.01
C THR A 43 7.56 0.20 4.78
N ARG A 44 8.49 -0.03 3.85
CA ARG A 44 8.27 -0.87 2.66
C ARG A 44 7.81 -2.26 3.06
N ALA A 45 8.50 -2.90 4.00
CA ALA A 45 8.13 -4.21 4.52
C ALA A 45 6.70 -4.25 5.07
N LYS A 46 6.25 -3.18 5.75
CA LYS A 46 4.87 -3.11 6.23
C LYS A 46 3.88 -2.97 5.07
N LEU A 47 4.18 -2.15 4.06
CA LEU A 47 3.34 -2.05 2.86
C LEU A 47 3.24 -3.39 2.13
N GLU A 48 4.37 -4.07 1.92
CA GLU A 48 4.42 -5.40 1.29
C GLU A 48 3.56 -6.41 2.05
N SER A 49 3.66 -6.45 3.38
CA SER A 49 2.80 -7.34 4.20
C SER A 49 1.30 -7.03 4.09
N LEU A 50 0.93 -5.78 3.76
CA LEU A 50 -0.47 -5.37 3.62
C LEU A 50 -1.04 -5.68 2.23
N VAL A 51 -0.19 -5.88 1.22
CA VAL A 51 -0.61 -6.11 -0.17
C VAL A 51 -0.19 -7.48 -0.71
N GLU A 52 0.39 -8.33 0.14
CA GLU A 52 0.91 -9.65 -0.22
C GLU A 52 -0.15 -10.53 -0.89
N ASP A 53 -1.37 -10.55 -0.37
CA ASP A 53 -2.48 -11.33 -0.96
C ASP A 53 -2.86 -10.82 -2.35
N LEU A 54 -2.83 -9.50 -2.56
CA LEU A 54 -3.13 -8.88 -3.86
C LEU A 54 -2.07 -9.25 -4.91
N VAL A 55 -0.80 -9.27 -4.51
CA VAL A 55 0.31 -9.68 -5.37
C VAL A 55 0.19 -11.18 -5.69
N ASN A 56 -0.05 -12.03 -4.70
CA ASN A 56 -0.20 -13.48 -4.90
C ASN A 56 -1.39 -13.81 -5.81
N ARG A 57 -2.50 -13.07 -5.69
CA ARG A 57 -3.65 -13.20 -6.58
C ARG A 57 -3.35 -12.85 -8.03
N SER A 58 -2.31 -12.07 -8.32
CA SER A 58 -1.88 -11.79 -9.70
C SER A 58 -1.08 -12.94 -10.34
N ILE A 59 -0.49 -13.82 -9.53
CA ILE A 59 0.31 -14.95 -10.00
C ILE A 59 -0.57 -16.09 -10.53
N GLU A 60 -1.72 -16.35 -9.91
CA GLU A 60 -2.65 -17.40 -10.33
C GLU A 60 -3.15 -17.23 -11.78
N PRO A 61 -3.67 -16.06 -12.22
CA PRO A 61 -4.06 -15.87 -13.62
C PRO A 61 -2.87 -15.95 -14.59
N LEU A 62 -1.67 -15.59 -14.14
CA LEU A 62 -0.45 -15.75 -14.96
C LEU A 62 -0.12 -17.23 -15.20
N LYS A 63 -0.23 -18.08 -14.17
CA LYS A 63 -0.04 -19.54 -14.30
C LYS A 63 -1.06 -20.14 -15.27
N VAL A 64 -2.32 -19.76 -15.16
CA VAL A 64 -3.38 -20.22 -16.07
C VAL A 64 -3.08 -19.81 -17.51
N ALA A 65 -2.72 -18.54 -17.74
CA ALA A 65 -2.39 -18.06 -19.08
C ALA A 65 -1.20 -18.81 -19.71
N LEU A 66 -0.19 -19.17 -18.91
CA LEU A 66 0.95 -19.97 -19.39
C LEU A 66 0.54 -21.40 -19.73
N GLN A 67 -0.28 -22.04 -18.89
CA GLN A 67 -0.85 -23.36 -19.17
C GLN A 67 -1.67 -23.38 -20.46
N ASP A 68 -2.52 -22.37 -20.66
CA ASP A 68 -3.34 -22.21 -21.87
C ASP A 68 -2.46 -22.02 -23.12
N ALA A 69 -1.29 -21.41 -22.98
CA ALA A 69 -0.31 -21.25 -24.06
C ALA A 69 0.57 -22.49 -24.29
N GLY A 70 0.39 -23.57 -23.52
CA GLY A 70 1.26 -24.74 -23.57
C GLY A 70 2.68 -24.48 -23.08
N LEU A 71 2.89 -23.41 -22.30
CA LEU A 71 4.17 -23.04 -21.70
C LEU A 71 4.19 -23.47 -20.23
N SER A 72 5.30 -24.06 -19.78
CA SER A 72 5.49 -24.36 -18.35
C SER A 72 6.15 -23.19 -17.63
N VAL A 73 5.65 -22.86 -16.44
CA VAL A 73 6.37 -22.01 -15.49
C VAL A 73 7.59 -22.81 -15.00
N VAL A 74 8.80 -22.30 -15.23
CA VAL A 74 10.06 -22.88 -14.70
C VAL A 74 10.19 -22.53 -13.23
#